data_AF-A0A2W1JHR7-F1
#
_entry.id   AF-A0A2W1JHR7-F1
#
_cell.length_a   1.000
_cell.length_b   1.000
_cell.length_c   1.000
_cell.angle_alpha   90.00
_cell.angle_beta   90.00
_cell.angle_gamma   90.00
#
_symmetry.space_group_name_H-M   'P 1'
#
loop_
_entity.id
_entity.type
_entity.pdbx_description
1 polymer ?
#
loop_
_entity_poly.entity_id
_entity_poly.type
_entity_poly.pdbx_seq_one_letter_code
_entity_poly.pdbx_strand_id
1 'polypeptide(L)'
;MTKDKTEPGSDGSQLPGPGVGFTFLYYFSMTIVVVVVAGSQGLNLSVSSVQLYRYGIILGLLAGGIGSYFNRTASIDISTQNASVQKSQLEQILAELGFERDPEATEQQEDYTVYRRSGLASLFSGKVFTAQRSSKTTQIVSRAATLRRLQRRL
;
A
#
# COMPACT_ATOMS: atom_id res chain seq x y z
N MET A 1 23.81 35.51 -24.20
CA MET A 1 22.34 35.33 -24.10
C MET A 1 22.07 33.83 -24.05
N THR A 2 22.40 33.25 -22.91
CA THR A 2 22.42 31.80 -22.67
C THR A 2 21.00 31.38 -22.31
N LYS A 3 20.35 30.64 -23.22
CA LYS A 3 19.05 30.01 -22.95
C LYS A 3 19.36 28.70 -22.24
N ASP A 4 19.44 28.79 -20.91
CA ASP A 4 19.48 27.65 -20.02
C ASP A 4 18.13 26.93 -20.12
N LYS A 5 18.13 25.77 -20.78
CA LYS A 5 16.95 24.95 -20.98
C LYS A 5 16.89 24.04 -19.76
N THR A 6 16.21 24.53 -18.72
CA THR A 6 15.81 23.78 -17.53
C THR A 6 15.48 22.33 -17.90
N GLU A 7 16.39 21.42 -17.55
CA GLU A 7 16.10 20.00 -17.48
C GLU A 7 14.94 19.81 -16.48
N PRO A 8 13.93 18.98 -16.80
CA PRO A 8 12.93 18.61 -15.81
C PRO A 8 13.65 17.86 -14.70
N GLY A 9 13.69 18.49 -13.52
CA GLY A 9 14.30 17.93 -12.32
C GLY A 9 13.86 16.48 -12.14
N SER A 10 14.86 15.62 -11.94
CA SER A 10 14.74 14.20 -11.69
C SER A 10 13.52 13.90 -10.81
N ASP A 11 12.55 13.23 -11.43
CA ASP A 11 11.33 12.75 -10.80
C ASP A 11 11.67 12.05 -9.48
N GLY A 12 11.34 12.73 -8.38
CA GLY A 12 11.41 12.15 -7.03
C GLY A 12 10.72 10.80 -7.07
N SER A 13 11.51 9.76 -6.85
CA SER A 13 11.20 8.35 -7.04
C SER A 13 9.77 8.04 -6.60
N GLN A 14 8.83 7.96 -7.57
CA GLN A 14 7.50 7.42 -7.31
C GLN A 14 7.70 6.00 -6.82
N LEU A 15 7.57 5.78 -5.52
CA LEU A 15 7.68 4.46 -4.93
C LEU A 15 6.60 3.57 -5.59
N PRO A 16 7.01 2.56 -6.38
CA PRO A 16 6.10 1.82 -7.24
C PRO A 16 5.17 0.96 -6.40
N GLY A 17 3.89 0.97 -6.75
CA GLY A 17 2.89 0.09 -6.15
C GLY A 17 1.83 -0.30 -7.16
N PRO A 18 1.21 -1.47 -7.01
CA PRO A 18 0.14 -1.88 -7.91
C PRO A 18 -0.99 -0.86 -7.83
N GLY A 19 -1.31 -0.24 -8.96
CA GLY A 19 -2.42 0.69 -9.09
C GLY A 19 -3.76 -0.01 -8.84
N VAL A 20 -4.82 0.80 -8.73
CA VAL A 20 -6.18 0.34 -8.42
C VAL A 20 -6.63 -0.81 -9.32
N GLY A 21 -6.36 -0.72 -10.63
CA GLY A 21 -6.74 -1.76 -11.60
C GLY A 21 -6.05 -3.10 -11.35
N PHE A 22 -4.74 -3.10 -11.11
CA PHE A 22 -3.99 -4.33 -10.80
C PHE A 22 -4.41 -4.92 -9.45
N THR A 23 -4.60 -4.10 -8.43
CA THR A 23 -5.10 -4.58 -7.13
C THR A 23 -6.51 -5.18 -7.27
N PHE A 24 -7.41 -4.52 -7.99
CA PHE A 24 -8.76 -5.03 -8.25
C PHE A 24 -8.71 -6.39 -8.94
N LEU A 25 -7.97 -6.49 -10.06
CA LEU A 25 -7.89 -7.71 -10.86
C LEU A 25 -7.30 -8.87 -10.07
N TYR A 26 -6.30 -8.60 -9.22
CA TYR A 26 -5.71 -9.61 -8.34
C TYR A 26 -6.75 -10.19 -7.38
N TYR A 27 -7.44 -9.34 -6.60
CA TYR A 27 -8.43 -9.82 -5.63
C TYR A 27 -9.67 -10.43 -6.31
N PHE A 28 -10.11 -9.86 -7.44
CA PHE A 28 -11.23 -10.37 -8.23
C PHE A 28 -10.93 -11.78 -8.74
N SER A 29 -9.81 -11.98 -9.44
CA SER A 29 -9.46 -13.27 -10.05
C SER A 29 -9.16 -14.34 -9.01
N MET A 30 -8.41 -14.01 -7.94
CA MET A 30 -8.13 -14.95 -6.86
C MET A 30 -9.40 -15.40 -6.15
N THR A 31 -10.36 -14.49 -5.92
CA THR A 31 -11.62 -14.86 -5.28
C THR A 31 -12.43 -15.83 -6.14
N ILE A 32 -12.47 -15.62 -7.46
CA ILE A 32 -13.13 -16.57 -8.38
C ILE A 32 -12.49 -17.95 -8.26
N VAL A 33 -11.16 -18.03 -8.32
CA VAL A 33 -10.43 -19.31 -8.21
C VAL A 33 -10.75 -20.00 -6.88
N VAL A 34 -10.71 -19.27 -5.77
CA VAL A 34 -11.03 -19.80 -4.44
C VAL A 34 -12.46 -20.32 -4.39
N VAL A 35 -13.44 -19.56 -4.90
CA VAL A 35 -14.85 -19.98 -4.90
C VAL A 35 -15.07 -21.22 -5.76
N VAL A 36 -14.44 -21.30 -6.93
CA VAL A 36 -14.58 -22.47 -7.82
C VAL A 36 -13.94 -23.71 -7.18
N VAL A 37 -12.73 -23.58 -6.60
CA VAL A 37 -12.02 -24.72 -6.00
C VAL A 37 -12.65 -25.15 -4.67
N ALA A 38 -12.94 -24.22 -3.77
CA ALA A 38 -13.54 -24.55 -2.49
C ALA A 38 -15.00 -24.98 -2.66
N GLY A 39 -15.74 -24.34 -3.57
CA GLY A 39 -17.13 -24.70 -3.86
C GLY A 39 -17.25 -26.05 -4.56
N SER A 40 -16.33 -26.42 -5.45
CA SER A 40 -16.34 -27.75 -6.08
C SER A 40 -16.14 -28.85 -5.05
N GLN A 41 -15.17 -28.67 -4.13
CA GLN A 41 -14.91 -29.63 -3.06
C GLN A 41 -16.03 -29.66 -2.01
N GLY A 42 -16.51 -28.50 -1.58
CA GLY A 42 -17.50 -28.40 -0.50
C GLY A 42 -18.92 -28.80 -0.90
N LEU A 43 -19.30 -28.56 -2.16
CA LEU A 43 -20.65 -28.84 -2.66
C LEU A 43 -20.71 -30.05 -3.60
N ASN A 44 -19.57 -30.75 -3.81
CA ASN A 44 -19.41 -31.84 -4.78
C ASN A 44 -19.88 -31.45 -6.20
N LEU A 45 -19.69 -30.17 -6.57
CA LEU A 45 -20.00 -29.66 -7.89
C LEU A 45 -18.77 -29.77 -8.79
N SER A 46 -18.98 -29.99 -10.09
CA SER A 46 -17.89 -29.90 -11.06
C SER A 46 -17.29 -28.50 -11.04
N VAL A 47 -15.97 -28.38 -11.23
CA VAL A 47 -15.28 -27.09 -11.45
C VAL A 47 -15.82 -26.33 -12.66
N SER A 48 -16.46 -27.03 -13.60
CA SER A 48 -17.15 -26.43 -14.76
C SER A 48 -18.59 -25.99 -14.48
N SER A 49 -19.06 -26.07 -13.23
CA SER A 49 -20.42 -25.69 -12.84
C SER A 49 -20.67 -24.19 -13.03
N VAL A 50 -21.69 -23.85 -13.81
CA VAL A 50 -22.13 -22.45 -14.04
C VAL A 50 -22.45 -21.74 -12.73
N GLN A 51 -23.00 -22.44 -11.74
CA GLN A 51 -23.35 -21.90 -10.43
C GLN A 51 -22.11 -21.40 -9.69
N LEU A 52 -21.00 -22.16 -9.71
CA LEU A 52 -19.75 -21.76 -9.06
C LEU A 52 -19.17 -20.49 -9.67
N TYR A 53 -19.20 -20.36 -11.01
CA TYR A 53 -18.73 -19.14 -11.67
C TYR A 53 -19.62 -17.93 -11.38
N ARG A 54 -20.96 -18.11 -11.30
CA ARG A 54 -21.88 -17.01 -10.92
C ARG A 54 -21.55 -16.47 -9.52
N TYR A 55 -21.40 -17.37 -8.54
CA TYR A 55 -21.02 -16.97 -7.19
C TYR A 55 -19.61 -16.39 -7.15
N GLY A 56 -18.66 -16.99 -7.88
CA GLY A 56 -17.29 -16.52 -7.98
C GLY A 56 -17.21 -15.09 -8.53
N ILE A 57 -17.98 -14.76 -9.57
CA ILE A 57 -18.02 -13.41 -10.14
C ILE A 57 -18.60 -12.42 -9.12
N ILE A 58 -19.73 -12.73 -8.48
CA ILE A 58 -20.36 -11.83 -7.50
C ILE A 58 -19.41 -11.56 -6.33
N LEU A 59 -18.88 -12.63 -5.72
CA LEU A 59 -17.94 -12.53 -4.61
C LEU A 59 -16.62 -11.88 -5.04
N GLY A 60 -16.15 -12.16 -6.25
CA GLY A 60 -14.98 -11.55 -6.85
C GLY A 60 -15.14 -10.05 -7.06
N LEU A 61 -16.30 -9.58 -7.52
CA LEU A 61 -16.58 -8.14 -7.66
C LEU A 61 -16.53 -7.45 -6.29
N LEU A 62 -17.14 -8.05 -5.26
CA LEU A 62 -17.10 -7.53 -3.89
C LEU A 62 -15.67 -7.50 -3.35
N ALA A 63 -14.95 -8.61 -3.45
CA ALA A 63 -13.58 -8.74 -2.95
C ALA A 63 -12.60 -7.84 -3.72
N GLY A 64 -12.74 -7.74 -5.04
CA GLY A 64 -11.98 -6.81 -5.90
C GLY A 64 -12.21 -5.36 -5.51
N GLY A 65 -13.46 -4.96 -5.30
CA GLY A 65 -13.83 -3.62 -4.86
C GLY A 65 -13.27 -3.28 -3.48
N ILE A 66 -13.50 -4.15 -2.48
CA ILE A 66 -12.98 -3.98 -1.11
C ILE A 66 -11.44 -3.98 -1.12
N GLY A 67 -10.83 -4.95 -1.80
CA GLY A 67 -9.38 -5.10 -1.91
C GLY A 67 -8.73 -3.88 -2.53
N SER A 68 -9.24 -3.40 -3.67
CA SER A 68 -8.71 -2.20 -4.32
C SER A 68 -8.94 -0.92 -3.51
N TYR A 69 -10.03 -0.83 -2.74
CA TYR A 69 -10.29 0.33 -1.89
C TYR A 69 -9.35 0.42 -0.68
N PHE A 70 -9.04 -0.71 -0.03
CA PHE A 70 -8.23 -0.75 1.19
C PHE A 70 -6.74 -1.06 0.96
N ASN A 71 -6.41 -1.93 0.00
CA ASN A 71 -5.05 -2.45 -0.21
C ASN A 71 -4.29 -1.80 -1.36
N ARG A 72 -4.87 -0.84 -2.10
CA ARG A 72 -4.10 -0.08 -3.09
C ARG A 72 -2.95 0.67 -2.43
N THR A 73 -1.83 0.77 -3.11
CA THR A 73 -0.76 1.68 -2.72
C THR A 73 -1.23 3.13 -2.90
N ALA A 74 -0.92 3.98 -1.94
CA ALA A 74 -1.20 5.40 -1.95
C ALA A 74 -0.02 6.16 -1.34
N SER A 75 0.17 7.41 -1.78
CA SER A 75 1.18 8.32 -1.27
C SER A 75 0.55 9.61 -0.78
N ILE A 76 1.16 10.21 0.25
CA ILE A 76 0.84 11.55 0.75
C ILE A 76 2.14 12.33 0.92
N ASP A 77 2.10 13.60 0.58
CA ASP A 77 3.20 14.52 0.82
C ASP A 77 2.81 15.39 2.02
N ILE A 78 3.66 15.45 3.04
CA ILE A 78 3.45 16.27 4.23
C ILE A 78 4.54 17.35 4.24
N SER A 79 4.11 18.60 4.21
CA SER A 79 5.00 19.76 4.27
C SER A 79 5.04 20.34 5.68
N THR A 80 6.23 20.59 6.22
CA THR A 80 6.39 21.28 7.50
C THR A 80 7.53 22.29 7.46
N GLN A 81 7.51 23.23 8.42
CA GLN A 81 8.57 24.20 8.58
C GLN A 81 9.81 23.61 9.26
N ASN A 82 9.65 22.53 10.04
CA ASN A 82 10.72 21.91 10.82
C ASN A 82 10.73 20.39 10.65
N ALA A 83 11.63 19.90 9.80
CA ALA A 83 11.71 18.49 9.43
C ALA A 83 12.04 17.56 10.61
N SER A 84 12.80 18.01 11.62
CA SER A 84 13.16 17.15 12.75
C SER A 84 11.96 16.90 13.67
N VAL A 85 11.16 17.93 13.94
CA VAL A 85 9.93 17.82 14.73
C VAL A 85 8.92 16.94 14.00
N GLN A 86 8.76 17.12 12.69
CA GLN A 86 7.89 16.28 11.86
C GLN A 86 8.31 14.81 11.92
N LYS A 87 9.61 14.52 11.77
CA LYS A 87 10.13 13.16 11.83
C LYS A 87 9.84 12.50 13.17
N SER A 88 10.08 13.22 14.28
CA SER A 88 9.81 12.72 15.63
C SER A 88 8.31 12.46 15.87
N GLN A 89 7.44 13.38 15.45
CA GLN A 89 5.99 13.20 15.56
C GLN A 89 5.49 12.01 14.73
N LEU A 90 5.98 11.88 13.50
CA LEU A 90 5.64 10.76 12.63
C LEU A 90 6.07 9.42 13.24
N GLU A 91 7.30 9.35 13.76
CA GLU A 91 7.82 8.15 14.43
C GLU A 91 7.00 7.79 15.66
N GLN A 92 6.60 8.78 16.46
CA GLN A 92 5.72 8.55 17.60
C GLN A 92 4.36 7.98 17.15
N ILE A 93 3.72 8.60 16.15
CA ILE A 93 2.41 8.13 15.65
C ILE A 93 2.54 6.72 15.06
N LEU A 94 3.62 6.43 14.33
CA LEU A 94 3.88 5.09 13.77
C LEU A 94 4.08 4.06 14.89
N ALA A 95 4.84 4.39 15.93
CA ALA A 95 5.04 3.53 17.09
C ALA A 95 3.72 3.26 17.84
N GLU A 96 2.86 4.27 18.03
CA GLU A 96 1.52 4.09 18.61
C GLU A 96 0.62 3.19 17.76
N LEU A 97 0.79 3.21 16.44
CA LEU A 97 0.10 2.30 15.52
C LEU A 97 0.75 0.89 15.49
N GLY A 98 1.81 0.68 16.26
CA GLY A 98 2.57 -0.57 16.37
C GLY A 98 3.46 -0.86 15.17
N PHE A 99 3.93 0.18 14.48
CA PHE A 99 4.98 0.09 13.48
C PHE A 99 6.34 0.36 14.11
N GLU A 100 7.33 -0.42 13.71
CA GLU A 100 8.72 -0.29 14.11
C GLU A 100 9.57 -0.11 12.86
N ARG A 101 10.76 0.50 12.99
CA ARG A 101 11.70 0.58 11.86
C ARG A 101 12.14 -0.83 11.48
N ASP A 102 12.20 -1.09 10.18
CA ASP A 102 12.70 -2.34 9.58
C ASP A 102 14.21 -2.15 9.32
N PRO A 103 15.10 -2.61 10.23
CA PRO A 103 16.54 -2.34 10.13
C PRO A 103 17.13 -2.93 8.85
N GLU A 104 16.72 -4.14 8.48
CA GLU A 104 17.20 -4.84 7.29
C GLU A 104 16.87 -4.07 6.00
N ALA A 105 15.66 -3.50 5.92
CA ALA A 105 15.22 -2.76 4.75
C ALA A 105 15.75 -1.31 4.72
N THR A 106 16.07 -0.74 5.87
CA THR A 106 16.60 0.63 5.98
C THR A 106 18.10 0.68 5.68
N GLU A 107 18.85 -0.38 6.01
CA GLU A 107 20.29 -0.47 5.69
C GLU A 107 20.56 -0.76 4.20
N GLN A 108 19.60 -1.38 3.51
CA GLN A 108 19.74 -1.71 2.09
C GLN A 108 19.46 -0.53 1.14
N GLN A 109 18.82 0.55 1.62
CA GLN A 109 18.45 1.67 0.77
C GLN A 109 18.52 3.00 1.50
N GLU A 110 19.52 3.81 1.13
CA GLU A 110 19.86 5.07 1.81
C GLU A 110 18.78 6.16 1.66
N ASP A 111 17.94 6.09 0.63
CA ASP A 111 17.00 7.16 0.27
C ASP A 111 15.65 7.10 1.00
N TYR A 112 15.33 5.99 1.69
CA TYR A 112 14.05 5.85 2.36
C TYR A 112 14.13 5.04 3.65
N THR A 113 13.29 5.40 4.62
CA THR A 113 13.12 4.62 5.85
C THR A 113 11.88 3.74 5.75
N VAL A 114 12.01 2.49 6.14
CA VAL A 114 10.92 1.50 6.11
C VAL A 114 10.44 1.22 7.51
N TYR A 115 9.12 1.22 7.69
CA TYR A 115 8.46 0.84 8.92
C TYR A 115 7.53 -0.37 8.68
N ARG A 116 7.56 -1.33 9.58
CA ARG A 116 6.75 -2.56 9.53
C ARG A 116 6.18 -2.87 10.91
N ARG A 117 4.99 -3.45 10.96
CA ARG A 117 4.46 -4.05 12.20
C ARG A 117 5.09 -5.42 12.43
N SER A 118 5.20 -5.85 13.68
CA SER A 118 5.66 -7.20 14.04
C SER A 118 4.53 -8.25 13.92
N GLY A 119 4.93 -9.52 13.75
CA GLY A 119 4.02 -10.68 13.73
C GLY A 119 3.02 -10.71 12.56
N LEU A 120 1.88 -11.37 12.76
CA LEU A 120 0.83 -11.53 11.73
C LEU A 120 0.19 -10.20 11.30
N ALA A 121 0.25 -9.18 12.15
CA ALA A 121 -0.25 -7.84 11.82
C ALA A 121 0.46 -7.24 10.60
N SER A 122 1.71 -7.65 10.33
CA SER A 122 2.50 -7.18 9.18
C SER A 122 1.87 -7.54 7.83
N LEU A 123 1.17 -8.67 7.76
CA LEU A 123 0.52 -9.15 6.53
C LEU A 123 -0.65 -8.24 6.12
N PHE A 124 -1.37 -7.69 7.11
CA PHE A 124 -2.57 -6.88 6.91
C PHE A 124 -2.28 -5.38 6.83
N SER A 125 -1.27 -4.87 7.56
CA SER A 125 -0.95 -3.44 7.56
C SER A 125 -0.10 -2.98 6.38
N GLY A 126 0.66 -3.89 5.77
CA GLY A 126 1.71 -3.55 4.82
C GLY A 126 2.87 -2.81 5.50
N LYS A 127 3.83 -2.36 4.68
CA LYS A 127 4.96 -1.52 5.09
C LYS A 127 4.61 -0.03 4.88
N VAL A 128 5.24 0.85 5.64
CA VAL A 128 5.19 2.30 5.45
C VAL A 128 6.59 2.74 5.03
N PHE A 129 6.66 3.43 3.90
CA PHE A 129 7.90 3.99 3.36
C PHE A 129 7.87 5.49 3.55
N THR A 130 8.97 6.07 4.04
CA THR A 130 9.11 7.51 4.18
C THR A 130 10.36 7.95 3.43
N ALA A 131 10.21 8.87 2.48
CA ALA A 131 11.31 9.43 1.71
C ALA A 131 11.27 10.96 1.81
N GLN A 132 12.43 11.59 1.95
CA GLN A 132 12.52 13.04 1.97
C GLN A 132 12.56 13.56 0.54
N ARG A 133 11.51 14.29 0.11
CA ARG A 133 11.42 14.84 -1.25
C ARG A 133 12.09 16.21 -1.38
N SER A 134 12.09 16.99 -0.29
CA SER A 134 12.74 18.30 -0.19
C SER A 134 13.05 18.60 1.28
N SER A 135 13.77 19.68 1.59
CA SER A 135 14.09 20.07 2.98
C SER A 135 12.86 20.26 3.88
N LYS A 136 11.69 20.47 3.29
CA LYS A 136 10.42 20.72 4.00
C LYS A 136 9.30 19.75 3.66
N THR A 137 9.54 18.75 2.81
CA THR A 137 8.49 17.85 2.33
C THR A 137 8.94 16.41 2.46
N THR A 138 8.19 15.64 3.24
CA THR A 138 8.37 14.19 3.40
C THR A 138 7.23 13.49 2.68
N GLN A 139 7.57 12.56 1.79
CA GLN A 139 6.61 11.69 1.15
C GLN A 139 6.45 10.41 1.97
N ILE A 140 5.20 10.03 2.23
CA ILE A 140 4.84 8.79 2.90
C ILE A 140 4.06 7.92 1.95
N VAL A 141 4.48 6.66 1.78
CA VAL A 141 3.85 5.68 0.89
C VAL A 141 3.49 4.42 1.67
N SER A 142 2.25 3.96 1.52
CA SER A 142 1.75 2.72 2.13
C SER A 142 0.43 2.28 1.49
N ARG A 143 -0.26 1.32 2.10
CA ARG A 143 -1.64 0.96 1.74
C ARG A 143 -2.59 2.12 2.09
N ALA A 144 -3.61 2.33 1.26
CA ALA A 144 -4.58 3.40 1.44
C ALA A 144 -5.27 3.37 2.81
N ALA A 145 -5.60 2.17 3.34
CA ALA A 145 -6.18 2.04 4.67
C ALA A 145 -5.24 2.56 5.78
N THR A 146 -3.95 2.23 5.69
CA THR A 146 -2.91 2.66 6.62
C THR A 146 -2.69 4.17 6.52
N LEU A 147 -2.57 4.69 5.30
CA LEU A 147 -2.41 6.13 5.05
C LEU A 147 -3.57 6.94 5.61
N ARG A 148 -4.81 6.51 5.39
CA ARG A 148 -5.99 7.21 5.94
C ARG A 148 -6.02 7.22 7.47
N ARG A 149 -5.49 6.18 8.13
CA ARG A 149 -5.36 6.16 9.59
C ARG A 149 -4.29 7.13 10.07
N LEU A 150 -3.16 7.17 9.35
CA LEU A 150 -2.07 8.10 9.63
C LEU A 150 -2.51 9.56 9.46
N GLN A 151 -3.19 9.88 8.36
CA GLN A 151 -3.72 11.22 8.07
C GLN A 151 -4.72 11.75 9.12
N ARG A 152 -5.37 10.88 9.90
CA ARG A 152 -6.29 11.32 10.96
C ARG A 152 -5.55 11.68 12.26
N ARG A 153 -4.27 11.34 12.38
CA ARG A 153 -3.44 11.55 13.58
C ARG A 153 -2.33 12.57 13.36
N LEU A 154 -2.02 12.87 12.09
CA LEU A 154 -1.17 13.98 11.67
C LEU A 154 -2.00 15.27 11.63
#